data_AF-E3NSH4-F1
#
_entry.id   AF-E3NSH4-F1
#
_cell.length_a   1.000
_cell.length_b   1.000
_cell.length_c   1.000
_cell.angle_alpha   90.00
_cell.angle_beta   90.00
_cell.angle_gamma   90.00
#
_symmetry.space_group_name_H-M   'P 1'
#
loop_
_entity.id
_entity.type
_entity.pdbx_description
1 polymer ?
#
loop_
_entity_poly.entity_id
_entity_poly.type
_entity_poly.pdbx_seq_one_letter_code
_entity_poly.pdbx_strand_id
1 'polypeptide(L)'
;MFHFRFEFSLVSSKTKNLVTSLGLKASDVDIIISRSIRVAVYVGENLKNHLTLDFYKDSNDQNAVADISFSVDAPFDYEGTRIQTSILFNFSNWLKHIQSLFGLNQPRNVFFYHGCERFDVQSLKDTIGNVNFLSLCNQLTNVLSISILPADCFCG
;
A
#
# COMPACT_ATOMS: atom_id res chain seq x y z
N MET A 1 -19.98 3.09 16.07
CA MET A 1 -18.67 2.60 15.61
C MET A 1 -18.93 1.34 14.80
N PHE A 2 -18.84 1.41 13.47
CA PHE A 2 -19.09 0.23 12.63
C PHE A 2 -17.83 -0.63 12.63
N HIS A 3 -17.88 -1.79 13.29
CA HIS A 3 -16.84 -2.81 13.24
C HIS A 3 -17.09 -3.71 12.04
N PHE A 4 -16.25 -3.60 11.01
CA PHE A 4 -16.35 -4.47 9.83
C PHE A 4 -15.52 -5.73 10.05
N ARG A 5 -16.20 -6.86 10.27
CA ARG A 5 -15.60 -8.19 10.32
C ARG A 5 -15.31 -8.68 8.90
N PHE A 6 -14.05 -8.68 8.50
CA PHE A 6 -13.62 -9.39 7.29
C PHE A 6 -13.18 -10.82 7.68
N GLU A 7 -14.15 -11.70 7.93
CA GLU A 7 -13.92 -13.15 8.11
C GLU A 7 -13.56 -13.86 6.78
N PHE A 8 -13.53 -13.11 5.67
CA PHE A 8 -13.28 -13.62 4.32
C PHE A 8 -12.05 -12.98 3.69
N SER A 9 -11.36 -13.74 2.83
CA SER A 9 -10.28 -13.23 1.98
C SER A 9 -10.67 -11.93 1.25
N LEU A 10 -9.77 -10.95 1.18
CA LEU A 10 -10.03 -9.61 0.58
C LEU A 10 -10.48 -9.68 -0.89
N VAL A 11 -10.14 -10.78 -1.55
CA VAL A 11 -10.41 -11.10 -2.96
C VAL A 11 -11.72 -11.88 -3.15
N SER A 12 -12.42 -12.25 -2.08
CA SER A 12 -13.65 -13.02 -2.19
C SER A 12 -14.83 -12.18 -2.70
N SER A 13 -15.76 -12.83 -3.41
CA SER A 13 -17.03 -12.21 -3.82
C SER A 13 -17.87 -11.76 -2.62
N LYS A 14 -17.75 -12.45 -1.48
CA LYS A 14 -18.41 -12.07 -0.22
C LYS A 14 -17.89 -10.72 0.29
N THR A 15 -16.58 -10.53 0.31
CA THR A 15 -15.94 -9.24 0.67
C THR A 15 -16.40 -8.14 -0.27
N LYS A 16 -16.42 -8.39 -1.58
CA LYS A 16 -16.89 -7.42 -2.58
C LYS A 16 -18.35 -7.01 -2.34
N ASN A 17 -19.23 -7.98 -2.10
CA ASN A 17 -20.64 -7.71 -1.82
C ASN A 17 -20.82 -6.95 -0.50
N LEU A 18 -20.02 -7.26 0.52
CA LEU A 18 -20.06 -6.59 1.82
C LEU A 18 -19.60 -5.13 1.71
N VAL A 19 -18.45 -4.87 1.07
CA VAL A 19 -17.96 -3.51 0.83
C VAL A 19 -18.98 -2.68 0.05
N THR A 20 -19.62 -3.29 -0.94
CA THR A 20 -20.67 -2.65 -1.76
C THR A 20 -21.93 -2.38 -0.94
N SER A 21 -22.45 -3.36 -0.18
CA SER A 21 -23.71 -3.24 0.56
C SER A 21 -23.64 -2.20 1.67
N LEU A 22 -22.46 -2.03 2.25
CA LEU A 22 -22.18 -1.05 3.29
C LEU A 22 -21.79 0.33 2.72
N GLY A 23 -21.68 0.45 1.40
CA GLY A 23 -21.28 1.70 0.75
C GLY A 23 -19.88 2.18 1.15
N LEU A 24 -18.99 1.25 1.52
CA LEU A 24 -17.65 1.59 1.97
C LEU A 24 -16.82 2.10 0.79
N LYS A 25 -16.52 3.39 0.84
CA LYS A 25 -15.64 4.05 -0.13
C LYS A 25 -14.39 4.51 0.58
N ALA A 26 -13.26 4.30 -0.08
CA ALA A 26 -12.03 4.84 0.45
C ALA A 26 -11.99 6.35 0.26
N SER A 27 -11.59 7.05 1.32
CA SER A 27 -11.40 8.49 1.33
C SER A 27 -9.96 8.87 0.97
N ASP A 28 -8.99 8.03 1.32
CA ASP A 28 -7.58 8.24 0.99
C ASP A 28 -6.80 6.91 0.95
N VAL A 29 -5.65 6.92 0.28
CA VAL A 29 -4.70 5.81 0.23
C VAL A 29 -3.28 6.32 0.42
N ASP A 30 -2.66 5.85 1.49
CA ASP A 30 -1.24 6.06 1.75
C ASP A 30 -0.45 4.81 1.36
N ILE A 31 0.59 5.00 0.55
CA ILE A 31 1.58 3.99 0.20
C ILE A 31 2.87 4.36 0.92
N ILE A 32 3.29 3.52 1.86
CA ILE A 32 4.50 3.70 2.65
C ILE A 32 5.53 2.68 2.17
N ILE A 33 6.66 3.17 1.68
CA ILE A 33 7.74 2.38 1.11
C ILE A 33 8.95 2.52 2.02
N SER A 34 9.37 1.41 2.61
CA SER A 34 10.53 1.30 3.50
C SER A 34 11.24 -0.02 3.20
N ARG A 35 11.60 -0.84 4.19
CA ARG A 35 12.05 -2.23 3.98
C ARG A 35 10.96 -3.17 3.45
N SER A 36 9.71 -2.74 3.57
CA SER A 36 8.51 -3.37 3.03
C SER A 36 7.63 -2.31 2.38
N ILE A 37 6.63 -2.73 1.60
CA ILE A 37 5.60 -1.83 1.08
C ILE A 37 4.36 -2.00 1.93
N ARG A 38 3.81 -0.91 2.45
CA ARG A 38 2.56 -0.89 3.20
C ARG A 38 1.55 -0.03 2.47
N VAL A 39 0.33 -0.52 2.34
CA VAL A 39 -0.80 0.23 1.78
C VAL A 39 -1.84 0.40 2.88
N ALA A 40 -2.12 1.64 3.26
CA ALA A 40 -3.20 2.00 4.18
C ALA A 40 -4.36 2.59 3.38
N VAL A 41 -5.52 1.95 3.47
CA VAL A 41 -6.76 2.38 2.80
C VAL A 41 -7.70 2.93 3.86
N TYR A 42 -7.91 4.25 3.84
CA TYR A 42 -8.80 4.93 4.78
C TYR A 42 -10.23 4.90 4.27
N VAL A 43 -11.19 4.56 5.13
CA VAL A 43 -12.60 4.39 4.74
C VAL A 43 -13.50 5.34 5.51
N GLY A 44 -14.29 6.11 4.78
CA GLY A 44 -15.20 7.12 5.33
C GLY A 44 -14.50 8.40 5.79
N GLU A 45 -15.24 9.25 6.52
CA GLU A 45 -14.77 10.60 6.91
C GLU A 45 -13.79 10.59 8.10
N ASN A 46 -13.70 9.47 8.82
CA ASN A 46 -12.80 9.32 9.97
C ASN A 46 -11.54 8.54 9.57
N LEU A 47 -10.39 9.21 9.53
CA LEU A 47 -9.06 8.61 9.26
C LEU A 47 -8.64 7.52 10.27
N LYS A 48 -9.45 7.25 11.30
CA LYS A 48 -9.21 6.17 12.26
C LYS A 48 -9.56 4.79 11.68
N ASN A 49 -10.50 4.72 10.74
CA ASN A 49 -10.90 3.47 10.12
C ASN A 49 -10.05 3.23 8.88
N HIS A 50 -9.07 2.35 8.99
CA HIS A 50 -8.19 2.02 7.88
C HIS A 50 -7.93 0.52 7.80
N LEU A 51 -7.76 0.04 6.57
CA LEU A 51 -7.25 -1.30 6.26
C LEU A 51 -5.77 -1.17 5.91
N THR A 52 -4.92 -1.94 6.59
CA THR A 52 -3.47 -1.98 6.30
C THR A 52 -3.11 -3.30 5.65
N LEU A 53 -2.44 -3.22 4.50
CA LEU A 53 -1.90 -4.37 3.77
C LEU A 53 -0.38 -4.24 3.74
N ASP A 54 0.34 -5.25 4.23
CA ASP A 54 1.81 -5.30 4.23
C ASP A 54 2.29 -6.25 3.12
N PHE A 55 3.21 -5.78 2.28
CA PHE A 55 3.82 -6.52 1.18
C PHE A 55 5.34 -6.59 1.36
N TYR A 56 5.96 -7.68 0.87
CA TYR A 56 7.43 -7.85 0.87
C TYR A 56 8.07 -7.77 2.28
N LYS A 57 7.33 -8.15 3.33
CA LYS A 57 7.77 -8.11 4.73
C LYS A 57 8.78 -9.19 5.10
N ASP A 58 8.89 -10.25 4.28
CA ASP A 58 9.40 -11.56 4.69
C ASP A 58 10.90 -11.83 4.44
N SER A 59 11.73 -10.84 4.10
CA SER A 59 13.18 -11.13 4.06
C SER A 59 13.85 -10.85 5.41
N ASN A 60 14.40 -11.92 5.98
CA ASN A 60 15.39 -11.82 7.07
C ASN A 60 16.68 -11.09 6.62
N ASP A 61 16.91 -11.02 5.30
CA ASP A 61 17.99 -10.24 4.72
C ASP A 61 17.51 -8.81 4.43
N GLN A 62 17.97 -7.86 5.23
CA GLN A 62 17.62 -6.44 5.09
C GLN A 62 18.19 -5.81 3.81
N ASN A 63 19.14 -6.47 3.13
CA ASN A 63 19.83 -5.97 1.93
C ASN A 63 19.43 -6.69 0.63
N ALA A 64 18.62 -7.75 0.71
CA ALA A 64 18.25 -8.50 -0.48
C ALA A 64 17.34 -7.66 -1.39
N VAL A 65 17.73 -7.35 -2.63
CA VAL A 65 16.86 -6.62 -3.58
C VAL A 65 15.48 -7.29 -3.69
N ALA A 66 14.40 -6.50 -3.63
CA ALA A 66 13.04 -6.99 -3.82
C ALA A 66 12.49 -6.52 -5.15
N ASP A 67 12.02 -7.48 -5.95
CA ASP A 67 11.34 -7.22 -7.21
C ASP A 67 9.82 -7.28 -7.01
N ILE A 68 9.16 -6.14 -7.28
CA ILE A 68 7.72 -5.98 -7.14
C ILE A 68 6.90 -6.72 -8.22
N SER A 69 7.58 -7.22 -9.26
CA SER A 69 6.97 -8.08 -10.27
C SER A 69 6.60 -9.46 -9.72
N PHE A 70 7.28 -9.91 -8.65
CA PHE A 70 6.98 -11.17 -8.00
C PHE A 70 5.65 -11.10 -7.27
N SER A 71 4.88 -12.17 -7.43
CA SER A 71 3.61 -12.34 -6.75
C SER A 71 3.82 -12.54 -5.26
N VAL A 72 3.04 -11.82 -4.46
CA VAL A 72 3.10 -11.84 -3.00
C VAL A 72 1.72 -11.95 -2.39
N ASP A 73 1.66 -12.58 -1.22
CA ASP A 73 0.52 -12.45 -0.32
C ASP A 73 0.46 -11.02 0.24
N ALA A 74 -0.75 -10.55 0.54
CA ALA A 74 -1.03 -9.26 1.15
C ALA A 74 -1.72 -9.46 2.51
N PRO A 75 -0.99 -9.97 3.52
CA PRO A 75 -1.54 -10.14 4.85
C PRO A 75 -2.05 -8.81 5.40
N PHE A 76 -3.17 -8.88 6.12
CA PHE A 76 -3.71 -7.76 6.88
C PHE A 76 -3.94 -8.16 8.33
N ASP A 77 -3.80 -7.18 9.23
CA ASP A 77 -4.02 -7.40 10.66
C ASP A 77 -5.46 -6.97 11.03
N TYR A 78 -6.16 -7.84 11.75
CA TYR A 78 -7.48 -7.59 12.32
C TYR A 78 -7.50 -7.99 13.79
N GLU A 79 -7.75 -7.05 14.70
CA GLU A 79 -7.81 -7.31 16.16
C GLU A 79 -6.59 -8.09 16.69
N GLY A 80 -5.40 -7.82 16.14
CA GLY A 80 -4.16 -8.51 16.52
C GLY A 80 -3.97 -9.90 15.87
N THR A 81 -4.91 -10.33 15.02
CA THR A 81 -4.82 -11.57 14.24
C THR A 81 -4.41 -11.24 12.80
N ARG A 82 -3.29 -11.82 12.36
CA ARG A 82 -2.81 -11.72 10.97
C ARG A 82 -3.63 -12.66 10.08
N ILE A 83 -4.34 -12.12 9.10
CA ILE A 83 -5.10 -12.89 8.12
C ILE A 83 -4.30 -12.93 6.81
N GLN A 84 -3.94 -14.13 6.38
CA GLN A 84 -3.29 -14.38 5.08
C GLN A 84 -4.32 -14.38 3.95
N THR A 85 -3.93 -13.92 2.77
CA THR A 85 -4.77 -14.02 1.59
C THR A 85 -4.34 -15.24 0.77
N SER A 86 -5.30 -16.03 0.30
CA SER A 86 -5.03 -17.28 -0.44
C SER A 86 -4.64 -17.04 -1.91
N ILE A 87 -4.35 -15.81 -2.32
CA ILE A 87 -4.08 -15.43 -3.70
C ILE A 87 -2.74 -14.69 -3.78
N LEU A 88 -1.92 -15.11 -4.75
CA LEU A 88 -0.65 -14.48 -5.07
C LEU A 88 -0.86 -13.52 -6.26
N PHE A 89 -0.89 -12.22 -5.97
CA PHE A 89 -0.84 -11.16 -6.98
C PHE A 89 0.48 -10.40 -6.88
N ASN A 90 0.97 -9.90 -8.01
CA ASN A 90 1.99 -8.87 -7.96
C ASN A 90 1.41 -7.56 -7.39
N PHE A 91 2.28 -6.64 -6.99
CA PHE A 91 1.85 -5.41 -6.33
C PHE A 91 0.90 -4.56 -7.19
N SER A 92 1.12 -4.50 -8.50
CA SER A 92 0.24 -3.77 -9.44
C SER A 92 -1.20 -4.32 -9.44
N ASN A 93 -1.36 -5.63 -9.48
CA ASN A 93 -2.67 -6.28 -9.46
C ASN A 93 -3.36 -6.09 -8.11
N TRP A 94 -2.61 -6.11 -7.00
CA TRP A 94 -3.15 -5.77 -5.69
C TRP A 94 -3.69 -4.34 -5.63
N LEU A 95 -2.95 -3.36 -6.14
CA LEU A 95 -3.39 -1.98 -6.17
C LEU A 95 -4.66 -1.79 -7.02
N LYS A 96 -4.74 -2.42 -8.20
CA LYS A 96 -5.94 -2.40 -9.03
C LYS A 96 -7.15 -3.04 -8.33
N HIS A 97 -6.92 -4.14 -7.61
CA HIS A 97 -7.97 -4.82 -6.85
C HIS A 97 -8.51 -3.94 -5.73
N ILE A 98 -7.63 -3.32 -4.94
CA ILE A 98 -8.01 -2.37 -3.87
C ILE A 98 -8.81 -1.20 -4.46
N GLN A 99 -8.36 -0.65 -5.59
CA GLN A 99 -9.07 0.45 -6.25
C GLN A 99 -10.49 0.06 -6.67
N SER A 100 -10.62 -1.11 -7.30
CA SER A 100 -11.91 -1.65 -7.72
C SER A 100 -12.83 -1.95 -6.52
N LEU A 101 -12.25 -2.46 -5.43
CA LEU A 101 -13.01 -2.85 -4.24
C LEU A 101 -13.59 -1.64 -3.51
N PHE A 102 -12.79 -0.58 -3.31
CA PHE A 102 -13.18 0.59 -2.52
C PHE A 102 -13.61 1.82 -3.36
N GLY A 103 -13.68 1.69 -4.68
CA GLY A 103 -14.11 2.77 -5.58
C GLY A 103 -13.17 3.98 -5.57
N LEU A 104 -11.85 3.74 -5.51
CA LEU A 104 -10.83 4.79 -5.46
C LEU A 104 -10.62 5.45 -6.81
N ASN A 105 -10.98 6.74 -6.88
CA ASN A 105 -10.73 7.57 -8.07
C ASN A 105 -9.64 8.62 -7.84
N GLN A 106 -9.13 8.75 -6.61
CA GLN A 106 -8.17 9.80 -6.26
C GLN A 106 -6.71 9.31 -6.39
N PRO A 107 -5.78 10.23 -6.74
CA PRO A 107 -4.35 9.94 -6.70
C PRO A 107 -3.88 9.70 -5.26
N ARG A 108 -2.79 8.95 -5.10
CA ARG A 108 -2.38 8.37 -3.82
C ARG A 108 -1.30 9.20 -3.16
N ASN A 109 -1.18 9.15 -1.83
CA ASN A 109 -0.04 9.72 -1.14
C ASN A 109 1.06 8.66 -1.03
N VAL A 110 2.31 9.03 -1.33
CA VAL A 110 3.45 8.11 -1.31
C VAL A 110 4.52 8.65 -0.39
N PHE A 111 4.93 7.81 0.55
CA PHE A 111 5.93 8.14 1.55
C PHE A 111 7.10 7.17 1.43
N PHE A 112 8.29 7.71 1.22
CA PHE A 112 9.53 6.94 1.18
C PHE A 112 10.29 7.11 2.50
N TYR A 113 10.73 5.99 3.06
CA TYR A 113 11.54 5.91 4.27
C TYR A 113 12.75 5.03 4.04
N HIS A 114 13.72 5.08 4.96
CA HIS A 114 14.90 4.22 4.95
C HIS A 114 14.54 2.72 4.72
N GLY A 115 15.32 2.06 3.85
CA GLY A 115 15.09 0.69 3.39
C GLY A 115 14.38 0.61 2.03
N CYS A 116 13.85 1.73 1.50
CA CYS A 116 13.16 1.75 0.21
C CYS A 116 14.09 1.50 -0.98
N GLU A 117 15.40 1.72 -0.83
CA GLU A 117 16.45 1.49 -1.82
C GLU A 117 16.51 0.05 -2.34
N ARG A 118 15.93 -0.87 -1.57
CA ARG A 118 15.76 -2.27 -1.93
C ARG A 118 14.88 -2.49 -3.16
N PHE A 119 13.95 -1.56 -3.42
CA PHE A 119 13.01 -1.64 -4.52
C PHE A 119 13.49 -0.80 -5.70
N ASP A 120 13.27 -1.31 -6.91
CA ASP A 120 13.53 -0.55 -8.12
C ASP A 120 12.55 0.64 -8.24
N VAL A 121 13.10 1.86 -8.26
CA VAL A 121 12.32 3.11 -8.27
C VAL A 121 11.48 3.25 -9.53
N GLN A 122 11.99 2.81 -10.68
CA GLN A 122 11.27 2.92 -11.95
C GLN A 122 10.05 2.00 -11.94
N SER A 123 10.21 0.78 -11.46
CA SER A 123 9.13 -0.19 -11.28
C SER A 123 8.06 0.32 -10.32
N LEU A 124 8.46 0.95 -9.21
CA LEU A 124 7.53 1.58 -8.26
C LEU A 124 6.74 2.71 -8.92
N LYS A 125 7.41 3.59 -9.67
CA LYS A 125 6.78 4.70 -10.38
C LYS A 125 5.75 4.19 -11.40
N ASP A 126 6.13 3.20 -12.21
CA ASP A 126 5.25 2.62 -13.23
C ASP A 126 4.04 1.90 -12.63
N THR A 127 4.23 1.31 -11.44
CA THR A 127 3.16 0.57 -10.74
C THR A 127 2.20 1.48 -9.98
N ILE A 128 2.71 2.50 -9.31
CA ILE A 128 1.90 3.43 -8.50
C ILE A 128 1.16 4.42 -9.40
N GLY A 129 1.80 4.88 -10.47
CA GLY A 129 1.23 5.84 -11.41
C GLY A 129 1.11 7.24 -10.81
N ASN A 130 -0.06 7.86 -10.95
CA ASN A 130 -0.27 9.25 -10.52
C ASN A 130 -0.34 9.39 -8.99
N VAL A 131 0.44 10.32 -8.45
CA VAL A 131 0.62 10.55 -7.01
C VAL A 131 0.10 11.95 -6.67
N ASN A 132 -0.67 12.04 -5.58
CA ASN A 132 -1.23 13.30 -5.08
C ASN A 132 -0.18 14.06 -4.26
N PHE A 133 0.51 13.32 -3.39
CA PHE A 133 1.52 13.84 -2.49
C PHE A 133 2.68 12.87 -2.41
N LEU A 134 3.91 13.38 -2.50
CA LEU A 134 5.11 12.58 -2.38
C LEU A 134 6.01 13.16 -1.30
N SER A 135 6.42 12.32 -0.36
CA SER A 135 7.28 12.70 0.76
C SER A 135 8.44 11.75 0.92
N LEU A 136 9.63 12.30 1.18
CA LEU A 136 10.85 11.58 1.50
C LEU A 136 11.20 11.86 2.96
N CYS A 137 11.16 10.82 3.79
CA CYS A 137 11.32 10.91 5.22
C CYS A 137 12.66 10.26 5.65
N ASN A 138 13.55 11.06 6.24
CA ASN A 138 14.84 10.72 6.84
C ASN A 138 15.91 10.06 5.93
N GLN A 139 17.11 10.65 5.93
CA GLN A 139 18.42 10.09 5.50
C GLN A 139 18.41 9.09 4.33
N LEU A 140 17.67 9.37 3.27
CA LEU A 140 17.86 8.68 2.00
C LEU A 140 19.15 9.21 1.36
N THR A 141 19.98 8.32 0.80
CA THR A 141 21.21 8.73 0.11
C THR A 141 20.85 9.65 -1.06
N ASN A 142 21.64 10.72 -1.26
CA ASN A 142 21.40 11.81 -2.23
C ASN A 142 20.96 11.36 -3.64
N VAL A 143 21.31 10.14 -4.06
CA VAL A 143 21.00 9.59 -5.39
C VAL A 143 19.51 9.30 -5.57
N LEU A 144 18.81 8.80 -4.53
CA LEU A 144 17.37 8.49 -4.61
C LEU A 144 16.49 9.74 -4.53
N SER A 145 16.92 10.75 -3.75
CA SER A 145 16.24 12.04 -3.70
C SER A 145 16.23 12.75 -5.06
N ILE A 146 17.26 12.56 -5.89
CA ILE A 146 17.37 13.20 -7.21
C ILE A 146 16.52 12.49 -8.27
N SER A 147 16.40 11.15 -8.22
CA SER A 147 15.64 10.39 -9.21
C SER A 147 14.13 10.43 -9.00
N ILE A 148 13.68 10.77 -7.78
CA ILE A 148 12.27 10.73 -7.36
C ILE A 148 11.60 12.12 -7.42
N LEU A 149 12.35 13.24 -7.38
CA LEU A 149 11.79 14.60 -7.23
C LEU A 149 11.91 15.52 -8.47
N PRO A 150 10.88 16.34 -8.77
CA PRO A 150 11.08 17.74 -9.14
C PRO A 150 11.42 18.57 -7.88
N ALA A 151 12.27 19.59 -8.04
CA ALA A 151 13.13 20.26 -7.05
C ALA A 151 12.62 20.65 -5.62
N ASP A 152 11.36 20.45 -5.23
CA ASP A 152 10.77 21.12 -4.05
C ASP A 152 10.11 20.18 -3.01
N CYS A 153 10.71 19.03 -2.67
CA CYS A 153 10.22 18.24 -1.53
C CYS A 153 11.35 17.81 -0.60
N PHE A 154 11.58 18.58 0.46
CA PHE A 154 12.34 18.15 1.63
C PHE A 154 11.44 18.30 2.87
N CYS A 155 11.25 17.21 3.62
CA CYS A 155 10.67 17.27 4.96
C CYS A 155 11.76 17.77 5.93
N GLY A 156 11.44 18.83 6.67
CA GLY A 156 12.19 19.30 7.84
C GLY A 156 11.83 18.52 9.10
#